data_AF-A0A090W5J6-F1
#
_entry.id   AF-A0A090W5J6-F1
#
_cell.length_a   1.000
_cell.length_b   1.000
_cell.length_c   1.000
_cell.angle_alpha   90.00
_cell.angle_beta   90.00
_cell.angle_gamma   90.00
#
_symmetry.space_group_name_H-M   'P 1'
#
loop_
_entity.id
_entity.type
_entity.pdbx_description
1 polymer ?
#
loop_
_entity_poly.entity_id
_entity_poly.type
_entity_poly.pdbx_seq_one_letter_code
_entity_poly.pdbx_strand_id
1 'polypeptide(L)'
;MQLQERINAFIKLGDFIRQFSNEVIQKNDKVEHNAIFFDGFKHQLKLAQEHNGWFTKENITFALNSWAAALTENNITQWLKPYTINNIQPKTVAVIMAGNIPLVGFHDFLSVLITGIMFWLSSPQTINNYCHFYQNI
;
A
#
# COMPACT_ATOMS: atom_id res chain seq x y z
N MET A 1 1.39 6.77 -18.24
CA MET A 1 0.94 5.46 -17.75
C MET A 1 -0.51 5.24 -18.15
N GLN A 2 -0.82 4.15 -18.83
CA GLN A 2 -2.19 3.75 -19.18
C GLN A 2 -2.89 3.13 -17.96
N LEU A 3 -4.22 3.12 -17.92
CA LEU A 3 -4.98 2.56 -16.78
C LEU A 3 -4.62 1.10 -16.51
N GLN A 4 -4.46 0.29 -17.56
CA GLN A 4 -4.09 -1.12 -17.43
C GLN A 4 -2.71 -1.31 -16.77
N GLU A 5 -1.75 -0.44 -17.06
CA GLU A 5 -0.43 -0.49 -16.41
C GLU A 5 -0.53 -0.22 -14.90
N ARG A 6 -1.45 0.66 -14.50
CA ARG A 6 -1.72 0.94 -13.06
C ARG A 6 -2.36 -0.25 -12.37
N ILE A 7 -3.35 -0.88 -13.02
CA ILE A 7 -3.99 -2.10 -12.53
C ILE A 7 -2.95 -3.20 -12.32
N ASN A 8 -2.09 -3.42 -13.32
CA ASN A 8 -1.03 -4.43 -13.24
C ASN A 8 -0.05 -4.13 -12.09
N ALA A 9 0.30 -2.87 -11.86
CA ALA A 9 1.16 -2.48 -10.74
C ALA A 9 0.51 -2.79 -9.38
N PHE A 10 -0.80 -2.58 -9.24
CA PHE A 10 -1.53 -2.90 -8.02
C PHE A 10 -1.66 -4.40 -7.77
N ILE A 11 -1.84 -5.20 -8.82
CA ILE A 11 -1.82 -6.66 -8.71
C ILE A 11 -0.45 -7.13 -8.19
N LYS A 12 0.65 -6.62 -8.78
CA LYS A 12 2.02 -6.93 -8.33
C LYS A 12 2.26 -6.52 -6.88
N LEU A 13 1.72 -5.38 -6.45
CA LEU A 13 1.78 -4.93 -5.06
C LEU A 13 1.01 -5.87 -4.14
N GLY A 14 -0.16 -6.37 -4.55
CA GLY A 14 -0.92 -7.38 -3.84
C GLY A 14 -0.12 -8.68 -3.65
N ASP A 15 0.54 -9.15 -4.70
CA ASP A 15 1.41 -10.33 -4.65
C ASP A 15 2.60 -10.12 -3.72
N PHE A 16 3.18 -8.91 -3.69
CA PHE A 16 4.25 -8.56 -2.77
C PHE A 16 3.77 -8.58 -1.31
N ILE A 17 2.65 -7.92 -1.01
CA ILE A 17 2.06 -7.84 0.34
C ILE A 17 1.70 -9.24 0.87
N ARG A 18 1.23 -10.13 0.01
CA ARG A 18 0.83 -11.50 0.35
C ARG A 18 1.96 -12.33 0.99
N GLN A 19 3.22 -11.99 0.71
CA GLN A 19 4.37 -12.66 1.33
C GLN A 19 4.47 -12.42 2.83
N PHE A 20 3.91 -11.30 3.31
CA PHE A 20 3.96 -10.85 4.69
C PHE A 20 2.67 -11.14 5.47
N SER A 21 1.64 -11.64 4.77
CA SER A 21 0.32 -11.88 5.34
C SER A 21 0.16 -13.30 5.93
N ASN A 22 1.12 -14.20 5.67
CA ASN A 22 1.17 -15.54 6.24
C ASN A 22 1.88 -15.57 7.60
N GLU A 23 1.57 -16.57 8.44
CA GLU A 23 2.23 -16.76 9.74
C GLU A 23 3.76 -16.89 9.65
N VAL A 24 4.23 -17.48 8.55
CA VAL A 24 5.64 -17.55 8.18
C VAL A 24 5.86 -16.68 6.95
N ILE A 25 6.60 -15.58 7.12
CA ILE A 25 7.00 -14.71 6.01
C ILE A 25 7.99 -15.49 5.15
N GLN A 26 7.59 -15.85 3.94
CA GLN A 26 8.43 -16.55 2.98
C GLN A 26 8.62 -15.69 1.74
N LYS A 27 9.88 -15.60 1.31
CA LYS A 27 10.24 -14.90 0.08
C LYS A 27 9.78 -15.73 -1.11
N ASN A 28 8.99 -15.11 -1.98
CA ASN A 28 8.55 -15.69 -3.23
C ASN A 28 9.32 -15.06 -4.38
N ASP A 29 10.21 -15.82 -5.01
CA ASP A 29 11.07 -15.34 -6.09
C ASP A 29 10.32 -14.93 -7.36
N LYS A 30 9.02 -15.25 -7.45
CA LYS A 30 8.16 -14.80 -8.56
C LYS A 30 7.71 -13.34 -8.42
N VAL A 31 7.89 -12.73 -7.26
CA VAL A 31 7.51 -11.33 -7.02
C VAL A 31 8.63 -10.41 -7.55
N GLU A 32 8.27 -9.42 -8.36
CA GLU A 32 9.22 -8.44 -8.88
C GLU A 32 9.80 -7.55 -7.77
N HIS A 33 11.06 -7.13 -7.94
CA HIS A 33 11.80 -6.25 -7.01
C HIS A 33 11.93 -6.76 -5.56
N ASN A 34 11.63 -8.05 -5.32
CA ASN A 34 11.62 -8.65 -4.00
C ASN A 34 13.00 -8.61 -3.30
N ALA A 35 14.10 -8.65 -4.06
CA ALA A 35 15.44 -8.52 -3.50
C ALA A 35 15.72 -7.14 -2.88
N ILE A 36 15.03 -6.10 -3.33
CA ILE A 36 15.27 -4.71 -2.92
C ILE A 36 14.35 -4.35 -1.75
N PHE A 37 13.06 -4.69 -1.85
CA PHE A 37 12.05 -4.18 -0.91
C PHE A 37 11.72 -5.12 0.25
N PHE A 38 12.03 -6.42 0.15
CA PHE A 38 11.53 -7.40 1.13
C PHE A 38 12.04 -7.15 2.55
N ASP A 39 13.35 -6.99 2.71
CA ASP A 39 13.96 -6.78 4.02
C ASP A 39 13.60 -5.40 4.59
N GLY A 40 13.53 -4.38 3.72
CA GLY A 40 13.06 -3.04 4.09
C GLY A 40 11.63 -3.07 4.61
N PHE A 41 10.71 -3.69 3.89
CA PHE A 41 9.31 -3.82 4.29
C PHE A 41 9.17 -4.61 5.60
N LYS A 42 9.87 -5.74 5.73
CA LYS A 42 9.91 -6.52 6.97
C LYS A 42 10.39 -5.68 8.16
N HIS A 43 11.43 -4.87 7.95
CA HIS A 43 11.95 -3.98 8.98
C HIS A 43 10.93 -2.89 9.35
N GLN A 44 10.23 -2.30 8.38
CA GLN A 44 9.18 -1.31 8.65
C GLN A 44 8.01 -1.88 9.43
N LEU A 45 7.56 -3.11 9.12
CA LEU A 45 6.51 -3.78 9.90
C LEU A 45 6.91 -3.96 11.36
N LYS A 46 8.17 -4.33 11.60
CA LYS A 46 8.71 -4.45 12.95
C LYS A 46 8.72 -3.10 13.67
N LEU A 47 9.23 -2.05 13.03
CA LEU A 47 9.23 -0.70 13.60
C LEU A 47 7.80 -0.21 13.91
N ALA A 48 6.84 -0.45 13.01
CA ALA A 48 5.46 -0.04 13.22
C ALA A 48 4.82 -0.70 14.45
N GLN A 49 5.11 -1.99 14.67
CA GLN A 49 4.70 -2.71 15.86
C GLN A 49 5.36 -2.15 17.14
N GLU A 50 6.63 -1.75 17.08
CA GLU A 50 7.38 -1.19 18.22
C GLU A 50 6.91 0.23 18.57
N HIS A 51 6.56 1.04 17.57
CA HIS A 51 6.18 2.45 17.76
C HIS A 51 4.69 2.66 18.04
N ASN A 52 3.82 1.70 17.70
CA ASN A 52 2.37 1.85 17.88
C ASN A 52 1.74 0.62 18.55
N GLY A 53 1.26 0.79 19.78
CA GLY A 53 0.62 -0.29 20.54
C GLY A 53 -0.65 -0.87 19.90
N TRP A 54 -1.26 -0.18 18.94
CA TRP A 54 -2.41 -0.69 18.17
C TRP A 54 -1.99 -1.60 17.00
N PHE A 55 -0.72 -1.53 16.61
CA PHE A 55 -0.15 -2.28 15.49
C PHE A 55 0.39 -3.62 16.00
N THR A 56 -0.48 -4.41 16.63
CA THR A 56 -0.12 -5.77 17.03
C THR A 56 0.15 -6.62 15.80
N LYS A 57 0.92 -7.70 15.95
CA LYS A 57 1.23 -8.63 14.86
C LYS A 57 -0.05 -9.14 14.20
N GLU A 58 -1.07 -9.44 14.99
CA GLU A 58 -2.37 -9.92 14.53
C GLU A 58 -3.09 -8.86 13.69
N ASN A 59 -3.13 -7.60 14.15
CA ASN A 59 -3.77 -6.51 13.43
C ASN A 59 -3.05 -6.18 12.11
N ILE A 60 -1.72 -6.15 12.14
CA ILE A 60 -0.90 -5.95 10.93
C ILE A 60 -1.16 -7.09 9.94
N THR A 61 -1.08 -8.35 10.41
CA THR A 61 -1.28 -9.54 9.55
C THR A 61 -2.68 -9.57 8.96
N PHE A 62 -3.70 -9.21 9.76
CA PHE A 62 -5.08 -9.09 9.31
C PHE A 62 -5.23 -8.02 8.22
N ALA A 63 -4.64 -6.83 8.41
CA ALA A 63 -4.66 -5.76 7.43
C ALA A 63 -3.95 -6.16 6.13
N LEU A 64 -2.77 -6.76 6.21
CA LEU A 64 -2.01 -7.25 5.05
C LEU A 64 -2.78 -8.34 4.29
N ASN A 65 -3.42 -9.28 4.99
CA ASN A 65 -4.26 -10.31 4.36
C ASN A 65 -5.43 -9.70 3.61
N SER A 66 -6.10 -8.73 4.24
CA SER A 66 -7.25 -8.03 3.65
C SER A 66 -6.84 -7.30 2.37
N TRP A 67 -5.71 -6.59 2.40
CA TRP A 67 -5.18 -5.89 1.23
C TRP A 67 -4.66 -6.82 0.15
N ALA A 68 -3.96 -7.89 0.49
CA ALA A 68 -3.53 -8.90 -0.48
C ALA A 68 -4.73 -9.56 -1.19
N ALA A 69 -5.83 -9.80 -0.49
CA ALA A 69 -7.06 -10.32 -1.07
C ALA A 69 -7.79 -9.28 -1.93
N ALA A 70 -7.80 -8.01 -1.52
CA ALA A 70 -8.41 -6.92 -2.28
C ALA A 70 -7.67 -6.61 -3.59
N LEU A 71 -6.34 -6.68 -3.58
CA LEU A 71 -5.47 -6.36 -4.72
C LEU A 71 -5.33 -7.54 -5.71
N THR A 72 -6.45 -8.16 -6.09
CA THR A 72 -6.49 -9.17 -7.14
C THR A 72 -7.10 -8.58 -8.41
N GLU A 73 -6.75 -9.15 -9.57
CA GLU A 73 -7.25 -8.68 -10.87
C GLU A 73 -8.78 -8.58 -10.91
N ASN A 74 -9.47 -9.62 -10.44
CA ASN A 74 -10.93 -9.65 -10.42
C ASN A 74 -11.50 -8.54 -9.52
N ASN A 75 -10.94 -8.35 -8.32
CA ASN A 75 -11.45 -7.35 -7.38
C ASN A 75 -11.19 -5.92 -7.87
N ILE A 76 -9.99 -5.65 -8.40
CA ILE A 76 -9.65 -4.32 -8.95
C ILE A 76 -10.52 -4.03 -10.18
N THR A 77 -10.69 -5.00 -11.09
CA THR A 77 -11.54 -4.84 -12.28
C THR A 77 -13.00 -4.58 -11.89
N GLN A 78 -13.52 -5.32 -10.90
CA GLN A 78 -14.87 -5.08 -10.38
C GLN A 78 -15.01 -3.71 -9.70
N TRP A 79 -14.02 -3.32 -8.90
CA TRP A 79 -13.97 -2.01 -8.25
C TRP A 79 -13.99 -0.86 -9.26
N LEU A 80 -13.25 -1.00 -10.37
CA LEU A 80 -13.14 0.06 -11.39
C LEU A 80 -14.26 0.08 -12.41
N LYS A 81 -15.03 -1.01 -12.54
CA LYS A 81 -16.13 -1.15 -13.49
C LYS A 81 -17.11 0.05 -13.56
N PRO A 82 -17.54 0.68 -12.44
CA PRO A 82 -18.46 1.81 -12.50
C PRO A 82 -17.80 3.15 -12.83
N TYR A 83 -16.46 3.23 -12.90
CA TYR A 83 -15.73 4.49 -13.08
C TYR A 83 -15.18 4.64 -14.51
N THR A 84 -15.49 5.78 -15.13
CA THR A 84 -14.89 6.17 -16.42
C THR A 84 -13.68 7.07 -16.17
N ILE A 85 -12.48 6.47 -16.14
CA ILE A 85 -11.22 7.18 -15.85
C ILE A 85 -10.63 7.75 -17.16
N ASN A 86 -11.25 8.81 -17.68
CA ASN A 86 -10.82 9.49 -18.91
C ASN A 86 -10.45 10.97 -18.62
N ASN A 87 -9.37 11.47 -19.23
CA ASN A 87 -9.02 12.90 -19.25
C ASN A 87 -8.95 13.59 -17.87
N ILE A 88 -8.26 12.98 -16.90
CA ILE A 88 -8.05 13.62 -15.61
C ILE A 88 -6.97 14.71 -15.75
N GLN A 89 -7.38 15.96 -15.54
CA GLN A 89 -6.46 17.08 -15.39
C GLN A 89 -5.54 16.80 -14.20
N PRO A 90 -4.20 16.87 -14.35
CA PRO A 90 -3.28 16.56 -13.27
C PRO A 90 -3.50 17.56 -12.12
N LYS A 91 -4.03 17.04 -11.02
CA LYS A 91 -4.14 17.77 -9.74
C LYS A 91 -3.07 17.26 -8.81
N THR A 92 -2.75 18.06 -7.80
CA THR A 92 -1.89 17.65 -6.70
C THR A 92 -2.78 17.43 -5.49
N VAL A 93 -2.79 16.22 -4.93
CA VAL A 93 -3.63 15.85 -3.79
C VAL A 93 -2.73 15.40 -2.65
N ALA A 94 -2.94 15.98 -1.47
CA ALA A 94 -2.32 15.52 -0.23
C ALA A 94 -3.26 14.53 0.46
N VAL A 95 -2.74 13.35 0.82
CA VAL A 95 -3.48 12.31 1.55
C VAL A 95 -2.97 12.29 2.99
N ILE A 96 -3.85 12.59 3.94
CA ILE A 96 -3.55 12.52 5.38
C ILE A 96 -4.19 11.24 5.93
N MET A 97 -3.37 10.27 6.29
CA MET A 97 -3.84 8.98 6.81
C MET A 97 -3.87 8.99 8.34
N ALA A 98 -4.92 8.45 8.95
CA ALA A 98 -4.98 8.25 10.39
C ALA A 98 -3.97 7.15 10.80
N GLY A 99 -3.10 7.47 11.75
CA GLY A 99 -1.99 6.60 12.13
C GLY A 99 -2.30 5.58 13.23
N ASN A 100 -3.56 5.44 13.62
CA ASN A 100 -4.02 4.55 14.69
C ASN A 100 -4.43 3.15 14.22
N ILE A 101 -4.63 2.95 12.91
CA ILE A 101 -5.03 1.66 12.32
C ILE A 101 -4.07 1.32 11.17
N PRO A 102 -3.52 0.08 11.13
CA PRO A 102 -2.66 -0.33 10.03
C PRO A 102 -3.36 -0.19 8.67
N LEU A 103 -2.71 0.48 7.71
CA LEU A 103 -3.14 0.57 6.32
C LEU A 103 -4.55 1.16 6.09
N VAL A 104 -5.11 1.93 7.03
CA VAL A 104 -6.49 2.46 6.90
C VAL A 104 -6.62 3.48 5.77
N GLY A 105 -5.62 4.34 5.58
CA GLY A 105 -5.60 5.34 4.50
C GLY A 105 -5.06 4.80 3.17
N PHE A 106 -4.73 3.51 3.10
CA PHE A 106 -4.17 2.91 1.91
C PHE A 106 -5.16 2.90 0.74
N HIS A 107 -6.47 2.83 1.03
CA HIS A 107 -7.53 2.99 0.03
C HIS A 107 -7.44 4.34 -0.71
N ASP A 108 -7.27 5.43 0.04
CA ASP A 108 -7.24 6.78 -0.53
C ASP A 108 -5.97 6.99 -1.35
N PHE A 109 -4.85 6.41 -0.88
CA PHE A 109 -3.61 6.35 -1.64
C PHE A 109 -3.77 5.60 -2.97
N LEU A 110 -4.36 4.40 -2.97
CA LEU A 110 -4.63 3.63 -4.19
C LEU A 110 -5.55 4.40 -5.16
N SER A 111 -6.57 5.08 -4.62
CA SER A 111 -7.52 5.86 -5.42
C SER A 111 -6.85 7.04 -6.14
N VAL A 112 -5.91 7.73 -5.48
CA VAL A 112 -5.12 8.81 -6.11
C VAL A 112 -4.19 8.25 -7.19
N LEU A 113 -3.53 7.13 -6.92
CA LEU A 113 -2.62 6.51 -7.88
C LEU A 113 -3.36 5.96 -9.12
N ILE A 114 -4.53 5.33 -8.95
CA ILE A 114 -5.25 4.71 -10.07
C ILE A 114 -5.88 5.72 -11.01
N THR A 115 -6.18 6.92 -10.51
CA THR A 115 -6.64 8.04 -11.31
C THR A 115 -5.50 8.73 -12.07
N GLY A 116 -4.23 8.39 -11.79
CA GLY A 116 -3.07 8.98 -12.45
C GLY A 116 -2.82 10.43 -12.02
N ILE A 117 -3.37 10.84 -10.88
CA ILE A 117 -3.16 12.14 -10.26
C ILE A 117 -1.76 12.15 -9.62
N MET A 118 -1.05 13.27 -9.72
CA MET A 118 0.28 13.40 -9.14
C MET A 118 0.16 13.46 -7.62
N PHE A 119 0.76 12.47 -6.96
CA PHE A 119 0.83 12.39 -5.51
C PHE A 119 2.02 13.22 -5.00
N TRP A 120 1.77 14.12 -4.05
CA TRP A 120 2.81 14.88 -3.37
C TRP A 120 2.91 14.43 -1.92
N LEU A 121 4.05 13.84 -1.57
CA LEU A 121 4.45 13.65 -0.18
C LEU A 121 5.18 14.92 0.27
N SER A 122 4.47 15.83 0.95
CA SER A 122 5.18 16.85 1.74
C SER A 122 5.72 16.17 2.99
N SER A 123 7.02 16.31 3.25
CA SER A 123 7.62 16.00 4.55
C SER A 123 7.67 17.26 5.41
N PRO A 124 6.86 17.39 6.48
CA PRO A 124 7.19 18.27 7.57
C PRO A 124 7.89 17.43 8.64
N GLN A 125 9.09 17.87 9.03
CA GLN A 125 9.84 17.42 10.21
C GLN A 125 9.10 17.67 11.56
N THR A 126 7.76 17.65 11.57
CA THR A 126 6.91 17.98 12.73
C THR A 126 5.81 16.94 13.00
N ILE A 127 5.81 15.78 12.33
CA ILE A 127 4.89 14.65 12.63
C ILE A 127 5.72 13.36 12.81
N ASN A 128 6.54 13.36 13.86
CA ASN A 128 7.69 12.46 13.98
C ASN A 128 7.39 10.96 14.21
N ASN A 129 6.14 10.52 14.37
CA ASN A 129 5.85 9.09 14.66
C ASN A 129 4.92 8.38 13.66
N TYR A 130 4.23 9.10 12.76
CA TYR A 130 3.21 8.49 11.90
C TYR A 130 3.64 8.30 10.44
N CYS A 131 4.63 9.06 9.96
CA CYS A 131 5.04 9.03 8.56
C CYS A 131 6.15 8.02 8.23
N HIS A 132 6.86 7.48 9.24
CA HIS A 132 8.03 6.63 8.99
C HIS A 132 7.70 5.28 8.32
N PHE A 133 6.49 4.76 8.49
CA PHE A 133 6.10 3.47 7.94
C PHE A 133 5.96 3.46 6.40
N TYR A 134 5.53 4.58 5.79
CA TYR A 134 5.22 4.63 4.35
C TYR A 134 6.32 5.28 3.49
N GLN A 135 7.38 5.84 4.10
CA GLN A 135 8.51 6.39 3.35
C GLN A 135 9.47 5.31 2.82
N ASN A 136 9.33 4.07 3.27
CA ASN A 136 10.24 2.96 2.96
C ASN A 136 9.51 1.72 2.38
N ILE A 137 8.30 1.92 1.85
CA ILE A 137 7.54 0.93 1.07
C ILE A 137 7.54 1.40 -0.38
#